data_AF-A0A811YKC5-F1
#
_entry.id   AF-A0A811YKC5-F1
#
_cell.length_a   1.000
_cell.length_b   1.000
_cell.length_c   1.000
_cell.angle_alpha   90.00
_cell.angle_beta   90.00
_cell.angle_gamma   90.00
#
_symmetry.space_group_name_H-M   'P 1'
#
loop_
_entity.id
_entity.type
_entity.pdbx_description
1 polymer ?
#
loop_
_entity_poly.entity_id
_entity_poly.type
_entity_poly.pdbx_seq_one_letter_code
_entity_poly.pdbx_strand_id
1 'polypeptide(L)' 'MKIHLFFFILLFWVTILPATKKYPQYGSLDLRRQCRKGNGRCRLECHESEIRIAFCMRPATHCCLQK' A
#
# COMPACT_ATOMS: atom_id res chain seq x y z
N MET A 1 17.43 -9.24 -40.74
CA MET A 1 17.30 -9.84 -39.39
C MET A 1 17.63 -8.89 -38.23
N LYS A 2 18.08 -7.65 -38.46
CA LYS A 2 18.43 -6.70 -37.38
C LYS A 2 17.24 -5.82 -36.92
N ILE A 3 16.31 -5.53 -37.83
CA ILE A 3 15.13 -4.67 -37.57
C ILE A 3 14.07 -5.40 -36.73
N HIS A 4 13.84 -6.68 -36.97
CA HIS A 4 12.91 -7.48 -36.16
C HIS A 4 13.35 -7.54 -34.69
N LEU A 5 14.66 -7.63 -34.45
CA LEU A 5 15.21 -7.65 -33.09
C LEU A 5 14.90 -6.34 -32.35
N PHE A 6 15.07 -5.21 -33.03
CA PHE A 6 14.75 -3.89 -32.47
C PHE A 6 13.26 -3.74 -32.15
N PHE A 7 12.39 -4.27 -33.02
CA PHE A 7 10.95 -4.26 -32.80
C PHE A 7 10.54 -5.11 -31.59
N PHE A 8 11.17 -6.27 -31.39
CA PHE A 8 10.96 -7.12 -30.21
C PHE A 8 11.38 -6.41 -28.91
N ILE A 9 12.52 -5.72 -28.91
CA ILE A 9 13.01 -4.97 -27.74
C ILE A 9 12.08 -3.81 -27.40
N LEU A 10 11.58 -3.08 -28.40
CA LEU A 10 10.60 -2.00 -28.22
C LEU A 10 9.29 -2.51 -27.61
N LEU A 11 8.76 -3.62 -28.14
CA LEU A 11 7.53 -4.23 -27.61
C LEU A 11 7.71 -4.71 -26.17
N PHE A 12 8.88 -5.27 -25.83
CA PHE A 12 9.20 -5.70 -24.47
C PHE A 12 9.31 -4.52 -23.49
N TRP A 13 9.92 -3.41 -23.92
CA TRP A 13 10.04 -2.20 -23.09
C TRP A 13 8.67 -1.56 -22.81
N VAL A 14 7.82 -1.46 -23.83
CA VAL A 14 6.46 -0.89 -23.71
C VAL A 14 5.55 -1.75 -22.82
N THR A 15 5.78 -3.06 -22.74
CA THR A 15 4.97 -3.98 -21.93
C THR A 15 5.45 -4.12 -20.49
N ILE A 16 6.77 -4.00 -20.23
CA ILE A 16 7.34 -4.14 -18.89
C ILE A 16 7.26 -2.85 -18.07
N LEU A 17 7.47 -1.67 -18.67
CA LEU A 17 7.34 -0.39 -17.97
C LEU A 17 5.99 -0.17 -17.27
N PRO A 18 4.83 -0.50 -17.88
CA PRO A 18 3.55 -0.34 -17.20
C PRO A 18 3.35 -1.38 -16.09
N ALA A 19 3.99 -2.55 -16.15
CA ALA A 19 3.89 -3.55 -15.09
C ALA A 19 4.53 -3.05 -13.79
N THR A 20 5.71 -2.43 -13.84
CA THR A 20 6.35 -1.84 -12.65
C THR A 20 5.58 -0.62 -12.12
N LYS A 21 4.90 0.14 -12.98
CA LYS A 21 4.05 1.26 -12.56
C LYS A 21 2.73 0.80 -11.92
N LYS A 22 2.22 -0.40 -12.26
CA LYS A 22 0.92 -0.92 -11.82
C LYS A 22 0.99 -1.81 -10.56
N TYR A 23 2.16 -1.99 -9.96
CA TYR A 23 2.27 -2.54 -8.61
C TYR A 23 2.48 -1.44 -7.57
N PRO A 24 1.46 -0.65 -7.21
CA PRO A 24 1.43 0.02 -5.92
C PRO A 24 1.13 -1.03 -4.84
N GLN A 25 1.85 -2.17 -4.82
CA GLN A 25 1.72 -3.18 -3.75
C GLN A 25 2.11 -2.60 -2.38
N TYR A 26 2.63 -1.38 -2.39
CA TYR A 26 2.90 -0.53 -1.24
C TYR A 26 2.32 0.88 -1.43
N GLY A 27 1.25 1.02 -2.21
CA GLY A 27 0.43 2.22 -2.18
C GLY A 27 -0.03 2.41 -0.75
N SER A 28 0.28 3.56 -0.15
CA SER A 28 -0.02 3.91 1.23
C SER A 28 -1.51 3.71 1.49
N LEU A 29 -1.88 2.50 1.92
CA LEU A 29 -3.25 2.15 2.27
C LEU A 29 -3.55 2.90 3.58
N ASP A 30 -3.96 4.16 3.42
CA ASP A 30 -4.28 5.04 4.53
C ASP A 30 -5.66 4.65 5.09
N LEU A 31 -5.63 3.71 6.04
CA LEU A 31 -6.83 3.23 6.72
C LEU A 31 -7.26 4.17 7.85
N ARG A 32 -6.64 5.36 7.99
CA ARG A 32 -7.00 6.34 9.02
C ARG A 32 -8.47 6.74 8.99
N ARG A 33 -9.07 6.86 7.80
CA ARG A 33 -10.51 7.15 7.66
C ARG A 33 -11.36 5.99 8.19
N GLN A 34 -11.01 4.75 7.86
CA GLN A 34 -11.74 3.57 8.35
C GLN A 34 -11.58 3.43 9.87
N CYS A 35 -10.37 3.66 10.39
CA CYS A 35 -10.10 3.68 11.82
C CYS A 35 -11.00 4.68 12.56
N ARG A 36 -11.06 5.94 12.08
CA ARG A 36 -11.95 6.96 12.67
C ARG A 36 -13.43 6.59 12.55
N LYS A 37 -13.85 5.99 11.43
CA LYS A 37 -15.24 5.55 11.24
C LYS A 37 -15.65 4.46 12.24
N GLY A 38 -14.70 3.62 12.67
CA GLY A 38 -14.90 2.62 13.71
C GLY A 38 -14.79 3.15 15.15
N ASN A 39 -14.71 4.47 15.38
CA ASN A 39 -14.36 5.08 16.68
C ASN A 39 -12.95 4.74 17.19
N GLY A 40 -12.04 4.35 16.30
CA GLY A 40 -10.64 4.09 16.61
C GLY A 40 -9.75 5.33 16.50
N ARG A 41 -8.58 5.28 17.15
CA ARG A 41 -7.52 6.30 17.09
C ARG A 41 -6.23 5.71 16.54
N CYS A 42 -5.54 6.49 15.71
CA CYS A 42 -4.23 6.11 15.21
C CYS A 42 -3.14 6.51 16.20
N ARG A 43 -2.36 5.55 16.70
CA ARG A 43 -1.24 5.77 17.62
C ARG A 43 -0.02 4.96 17.15
N LEU A 44 1.17 5.31 17.64
CA LEU A 44 2.36 4.48 17.42
C LEU A 44 2.26 3.15 18.17
N GLU A 45 1.65 3.18 19.36
CA GLU A 45 1.40 2.03 20.21
C GLU A 45 0.00 2.17 20.84
N CYS A 46 -0.72 1.06 20.94
CA CYS A 46 -2.05 1.03 21.56
C CYS A 46 -1.93 0.81 23.07
N HIS A 47 -2.84 1.39 23.83
CA HIS A 47 -2.88 1.16 25.28
C HIS A 47 -3.32 -0.27 25.59
N GLU A 48 -2.96 -0.84 26.76
CA GLU A 48 -3.36 -2.22 27.13
C GLU A 48 -4.89 -2.42 27.18
N SER A 49 -5.62 -1.33 27.39
CA SER A 49 -7.09 -1.30 27.41
C SER A 49 -7.73 -1.15 26.01
N GLU A 50 -6.92 -0.95 24.96
CA GLU A 50 -7.36 -0.76 23.58
C GLU A 50 -6.99 -1.99 22.73
N ILE A 51 -7.80 -2.33 21.73
CA ILE A 51 -7.55 -3.44 20.80
C ILE A 51 -6.92 -2.89 19.53
N ARG A 52 -5.80 -3.47 19.12
CA ARG A 52 -5.16 -3.21 17.81
C ARG A 52 -5.84 -4.03 16.73
N ILE A 53 -6.49 -3.36 15.78
CA ILE A 53 -7.19 -4.02 14.66
C ILE A 53 -6.46 -3.95 13.32
N ALA A 54 -5.71 -2.88 13.07
CA ALA A 54 -5.11 -2.59 11.77
C ALA A 54 -3.98 -1.57 11.90
N PHE A 55 -3.32 -1.25 10.79
CA PHE A 55 -2.42 -0.09 10.68
C PHE A 55 -3.16 1.08 10.04
N CYS A 56 -2.94 2.30 10.53
CA CYS A 56 -3.43 3.50 9.85
C CYS A 56 -2.52 3.89 8.69
N MET A 57 -1.21 3.95 8.95
CA MET A 57 -0.16 4.05 7.94
C MET A 57 0.91 3.01 8.27
N ARG A 58 1.19 2.09 7.34
CA ARG A 58 2.35 1.19 7.49
C ARG A 58 3.67 1.96 7.31
N PRO A 59 4.74 1.58 8.03
CA PRO A 59 4.78 0.68 9.18
C PRO A 59 4.47 1.40 10.51
N ALA A 60 4.31 2.72 10.48
CA ALA A 60 4.49 3.58 11.64
C ALA A 60 3.32 3.61 12.64
N THR A 61 2.06 3.50 12.22
CA THR A 61 0.92 3.76 13.12
C THR A 61 -0.12 2.64 13.10
N HIS A 62 -0.56 2.26 14.29
CA HIS A 62 -1.63 1.30 14.55
C HIS A 62 -2.97 2.01 14.77
N CYS A 63 -4.06 1.36 14.38
CA CYS A 63 -5.42 1.75 14.74
C CYS A 63 -5.82 1.02 16.02
N CYS A 64 -6.09 1.80 17.06
CA CYS A 64 -6.47 1.36 18.40
C CYS A 64 -7.95 1.66 18.64
N LEU A 65 -8.71 0.64 19.03
CA LEU A 65 -10.13 0.76 19.35
C LEU A 65 -10.33 0.57 20.84
N GLN A 66 -11.16 1.41 21.45
CA GLN A 66 -11.62 1.17 22.81
C GLN A 66 -12.55 -0.05 22.81
N LYS A 67 -12.34 -0.96 23.76
CA LYS A 67 -13.10 -2.20 23.89
C LYS A 67 -14.57 -1.96 24.21
#